data_AF-S2EK30-F1
#
_entry.id   AF-S2EK30-F1
#
_cell.length_a   1.000
_cell.length_b   1.000
_cell.length_c   1.000
_cell.angle_alpha   90.00
_cell.angle_beta   90.00
_cell.angle_gamma   90.00
#
_symmetry.space_group_name_H-M   'P 1'
#
loop_
_entity.id
_entity.type
_entity.pdbx_description
1 polymer ?
#
loop_
_entity_poly.entity_id
_entity_poly.type
_entity_poly.pdbx_seq_one_letter_code
_entity_poly.pdbx_strand_id
1 'polypeptide(L)' 'MKDEGCPTCSSKNFGVLEIIKENNDSSKWKMQCYNCKKFWFSLNH' A
#
# COMPACT_ATOMS: atom_id res chain seq x y z
N MET A 1 -0.10 18.24 1.62
CA MET A 1 -0.45 16.89 1.13
C MET A 1 0.65 15.97 1.60
N LYS A 2 0.36 14.89 2.36
CA LYS A 2 1.39 13.95 2.77
C LYS A 2 1.79 13.14 1.53
N ASP A 3 2.96 13.44 0.99
CA ASP A 3 3.60 12.65 -0.06
C ASP A 3 3.96 11.26 0.49
N GLU A 4 2.96 10.38 0.62
CA GLU A 4 3.17 8.99 1.02
C GLU A 4 3.76 8.23 -0.18
N GLY A 5 5.09 8.26 -0.26
CA GLY A 5 5.89 7.40 -1.12
C GLY A 5 5.97 5.97 -0.58
N CYS A 6 6.58 5.06 -1.34
CA CYS A 6 6.95 3.74 -0.84
C CYS A 6 7.74 3.86 0.48
N PRO A 7 7.35 3.18 1.56
CA PRO A 7 7.99 3.33 2.87
C PRO A 7 9.45 2.88 2.89
N THR A 8 9.91 2.13 1.88
CA THR A 8 11.29 1.67 1.77
C THR A 8 12.19 2.60 0.95
N CYS A 9 11.67 3.21 -0.11
CA CYS A 9 12.51 3.94 -1.08
C CYS A 9 11.97 5.32 -1.46
N SER A 10 10.89 5.77 -0.81
CA SER A 10 10.18 7.04 -1.04
C SER A 10 9.67 7.25 -2.47
N SER A 11 9.79 6.24 -3.34
CA SER A 11 9.30 6.31 -4.71
C SER A 11 7.78 6.44 -4.72
N LYS A 12 7.25 7.31 -5.58
CA LYS A 12 5.81 7.45 -5.82
C LYS A 12 5.26 6.46 -6.84
N ASN A 13 6.13 5.62 -7.40
CA ASN A 13 5.77 4.60 -8.37
C ASN A 13 5.38 3.30 -7.64
N PHE A 14 4.15 3.25 -7.17
CA PHE A 14 3.56 2.10 -6.50
C PHE A 14 2.07 1.96 -6.83
N GLY A 15 1.52 0.78 -6.59
CA GLY A 15 0.10 0.51 -6.83
C GLY A 15 -0.46 -0.53 -5.87
N VAL A 16 -1.80 -0.63 -5.87
CA VAL A 16 -2.52 -1.66 -5.12
C VAL A 16 -2.51 -2.96 -5.94
N LEU A 17 -2.11 -4.05 -5.29
CA LEU A 17 -2.13 -5.39 -5.86
C LEU A 17 -3.40 -6.14 -5.50
N GLU A 18 -3.76 -6.11 -4.22
CA GLU A 18 -4.86 -6.90 -3.67
C GLU A 18 -5.56 -6.08 -2.58
N ILE A 19 -6.89 -6.16 -2.54
CA ILE A 19 -7.71 -5.59 -1.47
C ILE A 19 -8.28 -6.76 -0.68
N ILE A 20 -7.87 -6.87 0.58
CA ILE A 20 -8.33 -7.88 1.51
C ILE A 20 -9.39 -7.23 2.39
N LYS A 21 -10.65 -7.64 2.23
CA LYS A 21 -11.73 -7.26 3.14
C LYS A 21 -11.67 -8.16 4.37
N GLU A 22 -11.56 -7.57 5.56
CA GLU A 22 -11.78 -8.29 6.80
C GLU A 22 -13.25 -8.14 7.24
N ASN A 23 -13.79 -9.15 7.93
CA ASN A 23 -15.19 -9.21 8.36
C ASN A 23 -15.62 -8.06 9.31
N ASN A 24 -14.67 -7.27 9.83
CA ASN A 24 -14.89 -6.18 10.78
C ASN A 24 -14.95 -4.79 10.11
N ASP A 25 -15.47 -4.71 8.88
CA ASP A 25 -15.59 -3.47 8.07
C ASP A 25 -14.23 -2.85 7.63
N SER A 26 -13.11 -3.37 8.13
CA SER A 26 -11.77 -2.90 7.76
C SER A 26 -11.26 -3.54 6.47
N SER A 27 -10.68 -2.72 5.58
CA SER A 27 -10.05 -3.20 4.34
C SER A 27 -8.54 -2.98 4.38
N LYS A 28 -7.77 -4.07 4.22
CA LYS A 28 -6.31 -4.06 4.08
C LYS A 28 -5.93 -4.02 2.60
N TRP A 29 -5.16 -3.01 2.22
CA TRP A 29 -4.75 -2.80 0.85
C TRP A 29 -3.29 -3.22 0.73
N LYS A 30 -3.04 -4.31 0.00
CA LYS A 30 -1.67 -4.76 -0.29
C LYS A 30 -1.12 -3.91 -1.42
N MET A 31 -0.08 -3.15 -1.12
CA MET A 31 0.58 -2.24 -2.05
C MET A 31 1.93 -2.83 -2.48
N GLN A 32 2.34 -2.57 -3.72
CA GLN A 32 3.67 -2.87 -4.23
C GLN A 32 4.32 -1.62 -4.82
N CYS A 33 5.59 -1.39 -4.47
CA CYS A 33 6.40 -0.42 -5.15
C CYS A 33 6.99 -1.02 -6.42
N TYR A 34 6.74 -0.40 -7.56
CA TYR A 34 7.27 -0.87 -8.83
C TYR A 34 8.76 -0.56 -9.03
N ASN A 35 9.32 0.34 -8.22
CA ASN A 35 10.75 0.67 -8.21
C ASN A 35 11.59 -0.36 -7.45
N CYS A 36 11.33 -0.58 -6.15
CA CYS A 36 12.10 -1.52 -5.32
C CYS A 36 11.46 -2.91 -5.17
N LYS A 37 10.29 -3.14 -5.80
CA LYS A 37 9.51 -4.39 -5.74
C LYS A 37 9.10 -4.84 -4.33
N LYS A 38 9.21 -3.97 -3.33
CA LYS A 38 8.76 -4.24 -1.96
C LYS A 38 7.25 -4.08 -1.81
N PHE A 39 6.70 -4.81 -0.84
CA PHE A 39 5.29 -4.84 -0.52
C PHE A 39 5.05 -4.29 0.88
N TRP A 40 3.91 -3.64 1.08
CA TRP A 40 3.40 -3.25 2.41
C TRP A 40 1.89 -3.24 2.40
N PHE A 41 1.29 -3.18 3.59
CA PHE A 41 -0.16 -3.05 3.73
C PHE A 41 -0.50 -1.64 4.19
N SER A 42 -1.46 -1.02 3.51
CA SER A 42 -2.12 0.19 4.00
C SER A 42 -3.48 -0.17 4.57
N LEU A 43 -3.79 0.37 5.74
CA LEU A 43 -5.11 0.26 6.35
C LEU A 43 -5.89 1.49 5.91
N ASN A 44 -6.97 1.29 5.14
CA ASN A 44 -7.98 2.34 5.00
C ASN A 44 -9.01 2.12 6.12
N HIS A 45 -9.20 3.15 6.93
CA HIS A 45 -10.16 3.23 8.05
C HIS A 45 -11.21 4.29 7.72
#